data_AF-A0A7K6G519-F1
#
_entry.id   AF-A0A7K6G519-F1
#
_cell.length_a   1.000
_cell.length_b   1.000
_cell.length_c   1.000
_cell.angle_alpha   90.00
_cell.angle_beta   90.00
_cell.angle_gamma   90.00
#
_symmetry.space_group_name_H-M   'P 1'
#
loop_
_entity.id
_entity.type
_entity.pdbx_description
1 polymer ?
#
loop_
_entity_poly.entity_id
_entity_poly.type
_entity_poly.pdbx_seq_one_letter_code
_entity_poly.pdbx_strand_id
1 'polypeptide(L)' 'SDVKKHLLFAFATLGVPKEIKTGNGPAYTSKAFAEFLPQWGVSHTTRIPHSPTGQAVTERTHQT' A
#
# COMPACT_ATOMS: atom_id res chain seq x y z
N SER A 1 12.41 -3.33 6.45
CA SER A 1 11.22 -2.97 5.62
C SER A 1 10.27 -4.14 5.58
N ASP A 2 9.47 -4.26 6.63
CA ASP A 2 8.56 -5.37 6.90
C ASP A 2 7.41 -5.45 5.89
N VAL A 3 7.00 -4.30 5.34
CA VAL A 3 5.96 -4.20 4.31
C VAL A 3 6.34 -4.94 3.01
N LYS A 4 7.60 -4.87 2.57
CA LYS A 4 8.05 -5.56 1.34
C LYS A 4 8.04 -7.07 1.50
N LYS A 5 8.47 -7.57 2.67
CA LYS A 5 8.43 -9.00 3.00
C LYS A 5 7.00 -9.50 3.07
N HIS A 6 6.11 -8.72 3.69
CA HIS A 6 4.69 -9.03 3.76
C HIS A 6 4.03 -9.08 2.38
N LEU A 7 4.32 -8.10 1.50
CA LEU A 7 3.82 -8.11 0.12
C LEU A 7 4.36 -9.29 -0.68
N LEU A 8 5.65 -9.61 -0.54
CA LEU A 8 6.24 -10.75 -1.26
C LEU A 8 5.56 -12.06 -0.87
N PHE A 9 5.29 -12.24 0.43
CA PHE A 9 4.56 -13.41 0.92
C PHE A 9 3.11 -13.45 0.39
N ALA A 10 2.43 -12.30 0.36
CA ALA A 10 1.10 -12.19 -0.20
C ALA A 10 1.07 -12.48 -1.71
N PHE A 11 2.05 -11.99 -2.48
CA PHE A 11 2.16 -12.23 -3.92
C PHE A 11 2.43 -13.71 -4.21
N ALA A 12 3.25 -14.36 -3.41
CA ALA A 12 3.51 -15.80 -3.54
C ALA A 12 2.26 -16.64 -3.21
N THR A 13 1.44 -16.18 -2.26
CA THR A 13 0.28 -16.94 -1.77
C THR A 13 -0.98 -16.70 -2.60
N LEU A 14 -1.23 -15.46 -3.02
CA LEU A 14 -2.46 -15.02 -3.67
C LEU A 14 -2.26 -14.64 -5.14
N GLY A 15 -1.02 -14.64 -5.61
CA GLY A 15 -0.64 -14.12 -6.92
C GLY A 15 -0.35 -12.61 -6.90
N VAL A 16 0.26 -12.13 -7.98
CA VAL A 16 0.63 -10.73 -8.15
C VAL A 16 -0.61 -9.91 -8.56
N PRO A 17 -1.04 -8.92 -7.76
CA PRO A 17 -2.19 -8.09 -8.09
C PRO A 17 -1.85 -7.10 -9.22
N LYS A 18 -2.84 -6.69 -10.01
CA LYS A 18 -2.65 -5.68 -11.07
C LYS A 18 -2.53 -4.25 -10.52
N GLU A 19 -3.17 -3.97 -9.39
CA GLU A 19 -3.18 -2.65 -8.75
C GLU A 19 -3.16 -2.80 -7.22
N ILE A 20 -2.41 -1.91 -6.55
CA ILE A 20 -2.39 -1.75 -5.10
C ILE A 20 -2.78 -0.32 -4.75
N LYS A 21 -3.75 -0.17 -3.84
CA LYS A 21 -4.15 1.12 -3.27
C LYS A 21 -3.69 1.19 -1.83
N THR A 22 -2.83 2.15 -1.50
CA THR A 22 -2.37 2.37 -0.12
C THR A 22 -2.60 3.81 0.32
N GLY A 23 -2.76 4.01 1.63
CA GLY A 23 -2.79 5.34 2.23
C GLY A 23 -1.42 6.01 2.20
N ASN A 24 -1.39 7.32 2.50
CA ASN A 24 -0.16 8.12 2.52
C ASN A 24 0.69 7.91 3.79
N GLY A 25 0.62 6.72 4.39
CA GLY A 25 1.41 6.37 5.56
C GLY A 25 2.90 6.33 5.21
N PRO A 26 3.81 6.70 6.13
CA PRO A 26 5.27 6.77 5.89
C PRO A 26 5.88 5.44 5.43
N ALA A 27 5.21 4.32 5.72
CA ALA A 27 5.61 2.99 5.29
C ALA A 27 5.42 2.74 3.78
N TYR A 28 4.54 3.49 3.12
CA TYR A 28 4.16 3.34 1.71
C TYR A 28 4.72 4.44 0.80
N THR A 29 5.25 5.52 1.38
CA THR A 29 5.95 6.61 0.67
C THR A 29 7.46 6.42 0.56
N SER A 30 7.98 5.29 1.05
CA SER A 30 9.39 4.94 0.91
C SER A 30 9.75 4.76 -0.57
N LYS A 31 10.85 5.37 -1.03
CA LYS A 31 11.38 5.20 -2.40
C LYS A 31 11.51 3.73 -2.80
N ALA A 32 11.95 2.89 -1.87
CA ALA A 32 12.11 1.46 -2.07
C ALA A 32 10.78 0.69 -2.29
N PHE A 33 9.63 1.28 -1.93
CA PHE A 33 8.29 0.75 -2.20
C PHE A 33 7.80 1.20 -3.58
N ALA A 34 8.05 2.47 -3.91
CA ALA A 34 7.78 3.03 -5.24
C ALA A 34 8.57 2.35 -6.35
N GLU A 35 9.80 1.87 -6.08
CA GLU A 35 10.59 1.08 -7.03
C GLU A 35 10.17 -0.40 -7.06
N PHE A 36 9.60 -0.93 -5.97
CA PHE A 36 9.22 -2.34 -5.87
C PHE A 36 8.01 -2.67 -6.74
N LEU A 37 6.93 -1.90 -6.65
CA LEU A 37 5.67 -2.22 -7.34
C LEU A 37 5.79 -2.27 -8.89
N PRO A 38 6.49 -1.33 -9.56
CA PRO A 38 6.70 -1.40 -11.00
C PRO A 38 7.49 -2.63 -11.45
N GLN A 39 8.45 -3.13 -10.65
CA GLN A 39 9.21 -4.35 -10.97
C GLN A 39 8.32 -5.59 -11.02
N TRP A 40 7.22 -5.58 -10.29
CA TRP A 40 6.22 -6.65 -10.29
C TRP A 40 5.06 -6.39 -11.27
N GLY A 41 5.11 -5.30 -12.04
CA GLY A 41 4.02 -4.91 -12.94
C GLY A 41 2.75 -4.45 -12.21
N VAL A 42 2.89 -4.02 -10.95
CA VAL A 42 1.77 -3.60 -10.10
C VAL A 42 1.62 -2.09 -10.20
N SER A 43 0.44 -1.63 -10.62
CA SER A 43 0.10 -0.20 -10.57
C SER A 43 -0.10 0.24 -9.13
N HIS A 44 0.57 1.31 -8.70
CA HIS A 44 0.40 1.87 -7.36
C HIS A 44 -0.45 3.14 -7.41
N THR A 45 -1.62 3.07 -6.80
CA THR A 45 -2.50 4.24 -6.66
C THR A 45 -2.46 4.71 -5.21
N THR A 46 -1.71 5.77 -4.94
CA THR A 46 -1.72 6.43 -3.63
C THR A 46 -3.05 7.13 -3.44
N ARG A 47 -3.67 6.93 -2.28
CA ARG A 47 -4.88 7.68 -1.95
C ARG A 47 -4.57 9.18 -1.91
N ILE A 48 -5.33 9.96 -2.68
CA ILE A 48 -5.15 11.41 -2.85
C ILE A 48 -5.08 12.10 -1.48
N PRO A 49 -4.09 12.97 -1.21
CA PRO A 49 -3.90 13.60 0.09
C PRO A 49 -4.99 14.59 0.54
N HIS A 50 -6.06 14.84 -0.22
CA HIS A 50 -7.11 15.78 0.20
C HIS A 50 -8.50 15.42 -0.34
N SER A 51 -9.06 14.30 0.11
CA SER A 51 -10.52 14.17 0.08
C SER A 51 -11.03 13.73 1.46
N PRO A 52 -11.53 14.68 2.30
CA PRO A 52 -12.02 14.39 3.65
C PRO A 52 -13.19 13.38 3.66
N THR A 53 -13.85 13.18 2.52
CA THR A 53 -15.03 12.32 2.42
C THR A 53 -14.72 10.82 2.42
N GLY A 54 -13.51 10.39 2.05
CA GLY A 54 -13.22 8.95 1.94
C GLY A 54 -12.52 8.33 3.16
N GLN A 55 -12.02 9.13 4.14
CA GLN A 55 -11.17 8.61 5.24
C GLN A 55 -11.99 8.07 6.41
N ALA A 56 -13.31 8.30 6.41
CA ALA A 56 -14.17 7.97 7.53
C ALA A 56 -14.33 6.46 7.83
N VAL A 57 -13.86 5.55 6.99
CA VAL A 57 -14.13 4.09 7.16
C VAL A 57 -12.92 3.30 7.66
N THR A 58 -11.70 3.84 7.66
CA THR A 58 -10.50 3.06 8.04
C THR A 58 -9.67 3.68 9.16
N GLU A 59 -10.16 4.72 9.84
CA GLU A 59 -9.55 5.24 11.08
C GLU A 59 -10.21 4.66 12.33
N ARG A 60 -10.48 3.34 12.34
CA ARG A 60 -10.98 2.64 13.53
C ARG A 60 -10.18 1.39 13.84
N THR A 61 -8.88 1.56 14.11
CA THR A 61 -8.08 0.63 14.94
C THR A 61 -6.73 1.27 15.30
N HIS A 62 -6.77 2.43 15.96
CA HIS A 62 -5.65 2.91 16.77
C HIS A 62 -6.18 3.34 18.15
N GLN A 63 -6.63 2.35 18.90
CA GLN A 63 -6.68 2.31 20.35
C GLN A 63 -6.12 0.91 20.68
N THR A 64 -4.99 0.75 21.35
CA THR A 64 -4.49 1.46 22.54
C THR A 64 -2.96 1.47 22.50
#